data_AF-A0A1G9M0E2-F1
#
_entry.id   AF-A0A1G9M0E2-F1
#
_cell.length_a   1.000
_cell.length_b   1.000
_cell.length_c   1.000
_cell.angle_alpha   90.00
_cell.angle_beta   90.00
_cell.angle_gamma   90.00
#
_symmetry.space_group_name_H-M   'P 1'
#
loop_
_entity.id
_entity.type
_entity.pdbx_description
1 polymer ?
#
loop_
_entity_poly.entity_id
_entity_poly.type
_entity_poly.pdbx_seq_one_letter_code
_entity_poly.pdbx_strand_id
1 'polypeptide(L)' 'MTRHFHHFTAEERAAIMLMQPTHSIRAMARYLGRVPSTVSRKLSLPVITVRRPWRGIGHA' A
#
# COMPACT_ATOMS: atom_id res chain seq x y z
N MET A 1 -11.47 18.02 -1.88
CA MET A 1 -10.22 17.39 -1.38
C MET A 1 -9.92 16.15 -2.20
N THR A 2 -9.14 16.27 -3.26
CA THR A 2 -8.64 15.12 -4.03
C THR A 2 -7.56 14.42 -3.20
N ARG A 3 -7.90 13.27 -2.60
CA ARG A 3 -6.88 12.38 -2.03
C ARG A 3 -6.08 11.83 -3.21
N HIS A 4 -4.92 12.43 -3.49
CA HIS A 4 -3.95 11.87 -4.42
C HIS A 4 -3.38 10.59 -3.79
N PHE A 5 -4.02 9.45 -4.08
CA PHE A 5 -3.50 8.15 -3.72
C PHE A 5 -2.31 7.86 -4.62
N HIS A 6 -1.11 8.26 -4.18
CA HIS A 6 0.10 7.82 -4.82
C HIS A 6 0.18 6.29 -4.68
N HIS A 7 -0.09 5.60 -5.78
CA HIS A 7 0.04 4.16 -5.83
C HIS A 7 1.50 3.78 -5.59
N PHE A 8 1.73 2.81 -4.71
CA PHE A 8 3.06 2.25 -4.52
C PHE A 8 3.58 1.69 -5.84
N THR A 9 4.80 2.10 -6.22
CA THR A 9 5.54 1.56 -7.36
C THR A 9 5.85 0.07 -7.14
N ALA A 10 6.26 -0.64 -8.20
CA ALA A 10 6.66 -2.04 -8.07
C ALA A 10 7.84 -2.21 -7.10
N GLU A 11 8.81 -1.29 -7.13
CA GLU A 11 9.96 -1.28 -6.23
C GLU A 11 9.56 -1.03 -4.78
N GLU A 12 8.71 -0.03 -4.50
CA GLU A 12 8.25 0.22 -3.13
C GLU A 12 7.47 -0.99 -2.58
N ARG A 13 6.70 -1.69 -3.43
CA ARG A 13 6.02 -2.93 -3.05
C ARG A 13 7.00 -4.05 -2.71
N ALA A 14 8.03 -4.24 -3.52
CA ALA A 14 9.07 -5.24 -3.27
C ALA A 14 9.82 -4.92 -1.97
N ALA A 15 10.18 -3.66 -1.74
CA ALA A 15 10.81 -3.20 -0.51
C ALA A 15 9.93 -3.47 0.72
N ILE A 16 8.62 -3.18 0.65
CA ILE A 16 7.69 -3.52 1.75
C ILE A 16 7.68 -5.03 2.01
N MET A 17 7.61 -5.87 0.98
CA MET A 17 7.61 -7.33 1.15
C MET A 17 8.90 -7.85 1.80
N LEU A 18 10.05 -7.28 1.46
CA LEU A 18 11.35 -7.65 2.04
C LEU A 18 11.52 -7.13 3.47
N MET A 19 10.96 -5.97 3.80
CA MET A 19 11.09 -5.33 5.11
C MET A 19 10.04 -5.79 6.12
N GLN A 20 8.86 -6.21 5.67
CA GLN A 20 7.76 -6.66 6.52
C GLN A 20 8.17 -7.65 7.64
N PRO A 21 9.02 -8.67 7.41
CA PRO A 21 9.37 -9.63 8.47
C PRO A 21 10.28 -9.04 9.57
N THR A 22 10.97 -7.93 9.31
CA THR A 22 12.04 -7.43 10.19
C THR A 22 11.82 -5.99 10.68
N HIS A 23 10.96 -5.23 10.01
CA HIS A 23 10.78 -3.79 10.27
C HIS A 23 9.34 -3.44 10.66
N SER A 24 9.21 -2.50 11.60
CA SER A 24 7.93 -1.91 11.95
C SER A 24 7.37 -1.05 10.80
N ILE A 25 6.05 -0.84 10.79
CA ILE A 25 5.36 0.03 9.82
C ILE A 25 5.99 1.43 9.74
N ARG A 26 6.40 1.99 10.89
CA ARG A 26 7.05 3.31 10.93
C ARG A 26 8.43 3.30 10.28
N ALA A 27 9.21 2.24 10.50
CA ALA A 27 10.54 2.10 9.90
C ALA A 27 10.44 1.96 8.38
N MET A 28 9.52 1.11 7.89
CA MET A 28 9.23 0.97 6.45
C MET A 28 8.77 2.30 5.84
N ALA A 29 7.88 3.02 6.53
CA ALA A 29 7.37 4.31 6.05
C ALA A 29 8.49 5.37 5.92
N ARG A 30 9.41 5.43 6.91
CA ARG A 30 10.57 6.31 6.84
C ARG A 30 11.50 5.96 5.69
N TYR A 31 11.80 4.66 5.49
CA TYR A 31 12.65 4.21 4.39
C TYR A 31 12.08 4.60 3.02
N LEU A 32 10.75 4.48 2.86
CA LEU A 32 10.07 4.78 1.59
C LEU A 32 9.72 6.27 1.41
N GLY A 33 10.00 7.12 2.40
CA GLY A 33 9.53 8.52 2.37
C GLY A 33 8.00 8.65 2.36
N ARG A 34 7.28 7.68 2.94
CA ARG A 34 5.81 7.63 2.96
C ARG A 34 5.26 7.83 4.37
N VAL A 35 3.97 8.13 4.42
CA VAL A 35 3.22 8.21 5.68
C VAL A 35 2.94 6.79 6.20
N PRO A 36 3.07 6.50 7.51
CA PRO A 36 2.82 5.17 8.08
C PRO A 36 1.43 4.60 7.77
N SER A 37 0.41 5.45 7.68
CA SER A 37 -0.97 5.06 7.32
C SER A 37 -1.08 4.51 5.90
N THR A 38 -0.23 4.97 4.97
CA THR A 38 -0.17 4.47 3.59
C THR A 38 0.38 3.05 3.56
N VAL A 39 1.47 2.80 4.31
CA VAL A 39 2.10 1.46 4.42
C VAL A 39 1.16 0.49 5.14
N SER A 40 0.55 0.89 6.24
CA SER A 40 -0.43 0.08 6.97
C SER A 40 -1.62 -0.33 6.09
N ARG A 41 -2.18 0.62 5.34
CA ARG A 41 -3.27 0.34 4.40
C ARG A 41 -2.85 -0.66 3.33
N LYS A 42 -1.62 -0.54 2.81
CA LYS A 42 -1.09 -1.47 1.81
C LYS A 42 -0.93 -2.89 2.36
N LEU A 43 -0.49 -3.03 3.61
CA LEU A 43 -0.36 -4.32 4.29
C LEU A 43 -1.72 -4.94 4.65
N SER A 44 -2.72 -4.11 4.98
CA SER A 44 -4.10 -4.56 5.22
C SER A 44 -4.85 -4.97 3.95
N LEU A 45 -4.38 -4.54 2.78
CA LEU A 45 -4.91 -4.98 1.50
C LEU A 45 -4.29 -6.35 1.18
N PRO A 46 -5.07 -7.44 1.15
CA PRO A 46 -4.53 -8.75 0.85
C PRO A 46 -3.81 -8.71 -0.49
N VAL A 47 -2.62 -9.32 -0.56
CA VAL A 47 -1.72 -9.32 -1.75
C VAL A 47 -2.42 -9.83 -3.03
N ILE A 48 -3.59 -10.44 -2.87
CA ILE A 48 -4.50 -10.97 -3.88
C ILE A 48 -5.31 -9.87 -4.62
N THR A 49 -5.40 -8.65 -4.07
CA THR A 49 -6.16 -7.53 -4.69
C THR A 49 -5.32 -6.72 -5.69
N VAL A 50 -4.47 -7.38 -6.47
CA VAL A 50 -3.89 -6.81 -7.70
C VAL A 50 -4.48 -7.48 -8.96
N ARG A 51 -5.36 -8.49 -8.81
CA ARG A 51 -6.08 -9.14 -9.93
C ARG A 51 -7.60 -9.00 -9.89
N ARG A 52 -8.14 -7.91 -9.33
CA ARG A 52 -9.55 -7.55 -9.62
C ARG A 52 -9.62 -6.12 -10.13
N PRO A 53 -10.14 -5.89 -11.36
CA PRO A 53 -10.46 -4.54 -11.76
C PRO A 53 -11.46 -3.99 -10.75
N TRP A 54 -11.23 -2.76 -10.33
CA TRP A 54 -12.21 -1.98 -9.59
C TRP A 54 -13.51 -1.97 -10.40
N ARG A 55 -14.42 -2.90 -10.13
CA ARG A 55 -15.77 -2.88 -10.65
C ARG A 55 -16.53 -1.97 -9.70
N GLY A 56 -16.76 -0.75 -10.17
CA GLY A 56 -17.53 0.27 -9.47
C GLY A 56 -18.86 -0.30 -9.00
N ILE A 57 -19.11 -0.12 -7.71
CA ILE A 57 -20.30 0.55 -7.17
C ILE A 57 -21.54 0.39 -8.06
N GLY A 58 -22.46 -0.48 -7.63
CA GLY A 58 -23.85 -0.37 -8.04
C GLY A 58 -24.49 0.84 -7.36
N HIS A 59 -25.27 1.61 -8.12
CA HIS A 59 -26.38 2.40 -7.61
C HIS A 59 -27.50 2.36 -8.66
N ALA A 60 -28.66 1.86 -8.19
CA ALA A 60 -30.05 2.05 -8.64
C ALA A 60 -30.38 1.85 -10.13
#